data_AF-A0A7S1WD03-F1
#
_entry.id   AF-A0A7S1WD03-F1
#
_cell.length_a   1.000
_cell.length_b   1.000
_cell.length_c   1.000
_cell.angle_alpha   90.00
_cell.angle_beta   90.00
_cell.angle_gamma   90.00
#
_symmetry.space_group_name_H-M   'P 1'
#
loop_
_entity.id
_entity.type
_entity.pdbx_description
1 polymer ?
#
loop_
_entity_poly.entity_id
_entity_poly.type
_entity_poly.pdbx_seq_one_letter_code
_entity_poly.pdbx_strand_id
1 'polypeptide(L)'
;GWRSLRNAFGQWPSWADGELPLNSPGGGATNPVNLFETFRTAEDLATTLAAFGRLFRRAVLAPNAARSGDAAAASCKPPWTTKGHAWRYPYEAIRVLLGGHWKAKQLWAKLDARCSRPEYLRSPCAGGRFAGRRAVVVGAGPSGLRAAIELRLLGAQVTVLERRSSFTRLNRLHLWHWCGEELKALGARCLEPPPLDFG
;
A
#
# COMPACT_ATOMS: atom_id res chain seq x y z
N GLY A 1 9.79 -0.44 -29.96
CA GLY A 1 10.46 -1.65 -29.46
C GLY A 1 10.18 -1.82 -28.00
N TRP A 2 9.42 -2.86 -27.62
CA TRP A 2 9.12 -3.16 -26.23
C TRP A 2 10.39 -3.71 -25.56
N ARG A 3 11.06 -2.90 -24.73
CA ARG A 3 12.12 -3.41 -23.85
C ARG A 3 11.51 -4.53 -23.00
N SER A 4 12.25 -5.63 -22.81
CA SER A 4 11.87 -6.76 -21.96
C SER A 4 11.12 -6.27 -20.73
N LEU A 5 9.93 -6.84 -20.44
CA LEU A 5 9.12 -6.47 -19.28
C LEU A 5 9.93 -6.50 -17.97
N ARG A 6 10.99 -7.33 -17.88
CA ARG A 6 11.90 -7.35 -16.72
C ARG A 6 12.69 -6.06 -16.53
N ASN A 7 13.01 -5.35 -17.60
CA ASN A 7 13.74 -4.07 -17.57
C ASN A 7 12.78 -2.86 -17.51
N ALA A 8 11.48 -3.07 -17.75
CA ALA A 8 10.46 -2.03 -17.68
C ALA A 8 10.03 -1.72 -16.24
N PHE A 9 10.14 -2.70 -15.34
CA PHE A 9 10.01 -2.49 -13.91
C PHE A 9 11.37 -2.03 -13.38
N GLY A 10 11.49 -0.77 -12.96
CA GLY A 10 12.69 -0.25 -12.29
C GLY A 10 13.09 -1.10 -11.06
N GLN A 11 14.27 -0.85 -10.49
CA GLN A 11 14.68 -1.53 -9.26
C GLN A 11 13.61 -1.32 -8.18
N TRP A 12 13.16 -2.39 -7.53
CA TRP A 12 12.21 -2.26 -6.42
C TRP A 12 12.96 -1.83 -5.15
N PRO A 13 12.44 -0.88 -4.35
CA PRO A 13 11.38 0.08 -4.63
C PRO A 13 11.99 1.43 -5.02
N SER A 14 12.17 1.72 -6.31
CA SER A 14 12.75 2.98 -6.81
C SER A 14 11.91 4.21 -6.45
N TRP A 15 10.64 4.00 -6.12
CA TRP A 15 9.71 5.00 -5.62
C TRP A 15 9.87 5.27 -4.11
N ALA A 16 10.54 4.40 -3.36
CA ALA A 16 10.79 4.61 -1.93
C ALA A 16 11.97 5.57 -1.66
N ASP A 17 12.81 5.82 -2.67
CA ASP A 17 13.98 6.70 -2.57
C ASP A 17 13.63 8.16 -2.95
N GLY A 18 12.36 8.46 -3.24
CA GLY A 18 11.90 9.83 -3.46
C GLY A 18 12.11 10.72 -2.24
N GLU A 19 12.50 11.98 -2.47
CA GLU A 19 12.64 12.99 -1.43
C GLU A 19 11.26 13.34 -0.84
N LEU A 20 11.15 13.37 0.49
CA LEU A 20 9.96 13.90 1.16
C LEU A 20 10.07 15.43 1.20
N PRO A 21 8.96 16.17 1.04
CA PRO A 21 8.97 17.62 1.19
C PRO A 21 9.53 18.03 2.56
N LEU A 22 10.46 19.00 2.57
CA LEU A 22 11.13 19.50 3.77
C LEU A 22 10.16 19.97 4.88
N ASN A 23 8.94 20.37 4.51
CA ASN A 23 7.91 20.92 5.39
C ASN A 23 6.84 19.91 5.86
N SER A 24 7.04 18.60 5.66
CA SER A 24 6.16 17.59 6.28
C SER A 24 6.23 17.70 7.81
N PRO A 25 5.11 17.59 8.56
CA PRO A 25 5.13 17.68 10.01
C PRO A 25 6.00 16.54 10.57
N GLY A 26 7.25 16.88 10.91
CA GLY A 26 8.33 15.94 11.18
C GLY A 26 9.42 15.94 10.10
N GLY A 27 10.13 17.06 9.96
CA GLY A 27 11.36 17.13 9.17
C GLY A 27 12.28 15.96 9.51
N GLY A 28 12.68 15.19 8.49
CA GLY A 28 13.66 14.11 8.61
C GLY A 28 13.33 12.95 9.58
N ALA A 29 12.11 12.84 10.10
CA ALA A 29 11.83 11.96 11.23
C ALA A 29 11.68 10.48 10.84
N THR A 30 12.66 9.70 11.27
CA THR A 30 12.75 8.23 11.24
C THR A 30 11.65 7.49 12.02
N ASN A 31 10.58 8.14 12.51
CA ASN A 31 9.55 7.47 13.31
C ASN A 31 8.50 6.79 12.40
N PRO A 32 8.19 5.48 12.56
CA PRO A 32 7.18 4.80 11.75
C PRO A 32 5.78 5.42 11.88
N VAL A 33 5.41 5.98 13.03
CA VAL A 33 4.10 6.63 13.22
C VAL A 33 3.98 7.89 12.37
N ASN A 34 5.05 8.71 12.31
CA ASN A 34 5.05 9.92 11.48
C ASN A 34 4.94 9.56 10.00
N LEU A 35 5.68 8.53 9.54
CA LEU A 35 5.56 8.05 8.16
C LEU A 35 4.14 7.57 7.84
N PHE A 36 3.46 6.92 8.78
CA PHE A 36 2.06 6.52 8.61
C PHE A 36 1.12 7.73 8.53
N GLU A 37 1.30 8.75 9.37
CA GLU A 37 0.53 9.99 9.28
C GLU A 37 0.78 10.71 7.96
N THR A 38 2.04 10.86 7.52
CA THR A 38 2.37 11.46 6.22
C THR A 38 1.72 10.68 5.08
N PHE A 39 1.77 9.35 5.09
CA PHE A 39 1.09 8.52 4.10
C PHE A 39 -0.44 8.76 4.06
N ARG A 40 -1.03 8.98 5.23
CA ARG A 40 -2.47 9.15 5.42
C ARG A 40 -2.98 10.56 5.10
N THR A 41 -2.13 11.57 5.15
CA THR A 41 -2.54 12.97 4.93
C THR A 41 -1.86 13.60 3.73
N ALA A 42 -1.07 12.85 2.96
CA ALA A 42 -0.44 13.34 1.74
C ALA A 42 -1.50 13.63 0.67
N GLU A 43 -1.40 14.80 0.04
CA GLU A 43 -2.33 15.24 -1.01
C GLU A 43 -1.81 14.92 -2.42
N ASP A 44 -0.52 14.57 -2.54
CA ASP A 44 0.13 14.23 -3.80
C ASP A 44 0.63 12.77 -3.85
N LEU A 45 0.76 12.27 -5.07
CA LEU A 45 1.13 10.87 -5.32
C LEU A 45 2.59 10.59 -4.93
N ALA A 46 3.51 11.55 -5.12
CA ALA A 46 4.93 11.35 -4.83
C ALA A 46 5.16 11.19 -3.33
N THR A 47 4.60 12.07 -2.51
CA THR A 47 4.68 12.01 -1.04
C THR A 47 3.99 10.75 -0.51
N THR A 48 2.80 10.42 -1.01
CA THR A 48 2.08 9.18 -0.65
C THR A 48 2.95 7.95 -0.88
N LEU A 49 3.54 7.82 -2.07
CA LEU A 49 4.39 6.67 -2.42
C LEU A 49 5.70 6.67 -1.62
N ALA A 50 6.38 7.82 -1.46
CA ALA A 50 7.63 7.90 -0.70
C ALA A 50 7.42 7.53 0.78
N ALA A 51 6.37 8.07 1.42
CA ALA A 51 6.03 7.77 2.81
C ALA A 51 5.69 6.28 2.99
N PHE A 52 4.84 5.74 2.11
CA PHE A 52 4.52 4.31 2.11
C PHE A 52 5.78 3.45 1.90
N GLY A 53 6.70 3.87 1.02
CA GLY A 53 7.88 3.10 0.66
C GLY A 53 8.89 3.00 1.79
N ARG A 54 9.13 4.12 2.47
CA ARG A 54 9.97 4.17 3.67
C ARG A 54 9.36 3.35 4.81
N LEU A 55 8.04 3.48 5.03
CA LEU A 55 7.31 2.70 6.04
C LEU A 55 7.39 1.20 5.76
N PHE A 56 7.11 0.81 4.51
CA PHE A 56 7.11 -0.56 4.05
C PHE A 56 8.51 -1.19 4.10
N ARG A 57 9.54 -0.48 3.62
CA ARG A 57 10.94 -0.92 3.68
C ARG A 57 11.34 -1.17 5.13
N ARG A 58 11.00 -0.27 6.05
CA ARG A 58 11.28 -0.45 7.49
C ARG A 58 10.55 -1.65 8.07
N ALA A 59 9.29 -1.85 7.71
CA ALA A 59 8.50 -2.98 8.19
C ALA A 59 9.05 -4.34 7.74
N VAL A 60 9.56 -4.42 6.51
CA VAL A 60 10.13 -5.65 5.94
C VAL A 60 11.59 -5.89 6.35
N LEU A 61 12.38 -4.83 6.52
CA LEU A 61 13.80 -4.93 6.88
C LEU A 61 14.04 -4.99 8.40
N ALA A 62 13.16 -4.45 9.24
CA ALA A 62 13.30 -4.47 10.71
C ALA A 62 13.61 -5.86 11.31
N PRO A 63 12.92 -6.96 10.93
CA PRO A 63 13.25 -8.29 11.46
C PRO A 63 14.59 -8.86 10.96
N ASN A 64 15.12 -8.38 9.82
CA ASN A 64 16.38 -8.87 9.22
C ASN A 64 17.61 -8.03 9.62
N ALA A 65 17.43 -6.73 9.92
CA ALA A 65 18.50 -5.82 10.35
C ALA A 65 19.04 -6.15 11.75
N ALA A 66 18.22 -6.73 12.63
CA ALA A 66 18.67 -7.18 13.95
C ALA A 66 19.68 -8.35 13.90
N ARG A 67 19.85 -9.00 12.74
CA ARG A 67 20.76 -10.15 12.55
C ARG A 67 21.99 -9.84 11.68
N SER A 68 22.02 -8.70 11.02
CA SER A 68 23.03 -8.35 10.02
C SER A 68 23.33 -6.86 10.13
N GLY A 69 24.51 -6.51 10.63
CA GLY A 69 24.96 -5.14 10.91
C GLY A 69 25.01 -4.18 9.71
N ASP A 70 24.65 -4.64 8.51
CA ASP A 70 24.69 -3.87 7.26
C ASP A 70 23.27 -3.45 6.83
N ALA A 71 22.66 -2.51 7.54
CA ALA A 71 21.27 -2.10 7.35
C ALA A 71 21.04 -1.10 6.19
N ALA A 72 22.09 -0.50 5.63
CA ALA A 72 21.96 0.65 4.72
C ALA A 72 21.78 0.29 3.23
N ALA A 73 22.10 -0.94 2.81
CA ALA A 73 22.18 -1.31 1.37
C ALA A 73 21.43 -2.60 1.00
N ALA A 74 20.62 -3.17 1.89
CA ALA A 74 19.88 -4.39 1.58
C ALA A 74 18.79 -4.10 0.52
N SER A 75 19.00 -4.59 -0.71
CA SER A 75 17.98 -4.59 -1.76
C SER A 75 16.69 -5.22 -1.22
N CYS A 76 15.69 -4.38 -0.94
CA CYS A 76 14.39 -4.84 -0.50
C CYS A 76 13.83 -5.69 -1.65
N LYS A 77 13.63 -6.99 -1.46
CA LYS A 77 12.89 -7.79 -2.43
C LYS A 77 11.41 -7.50 -2.24
N PRO A 78 10.58 -7.48 -3.30
CA PRO A 78 9.15 -7.33 -3.12
C PRO A 78 8.62 -8.43 -2.18
N PRO A 79 7.73 -8.13 -1.23
CA PRO A 79 7.30 -9.06 -0.18
C PRO A 79 6.64 -10.34 -0.72
N TRP A 80 6.09 -10.30 -1.93
CA TRP A 80 5.53 -11.46 -2.61
C TRP A 80 6.60 -12.37 -3.26
N THR A 81 7.88 -12.00 -3.20
CA THR A 81 9.01 -12.79 -3.73
C THR A 81 9.82 -13.50 -2.66
N THR A 82 9.67 -13.12 -1.39
CA THR A 82 10.36 -13.75 -0.26
C THR A 82 9.72 -15.10 0.09
N LYS A 83 10.38 -16.19 -0.31
CA LYS A 83 10.06 -17.54 0.17
C LYS A 83 10.49 -17.65 1.64
N GLY A 84 9.56 -17.77 2.57
CA GLY A 84 9.86 -18.05 3.99
C GLY A 84 9.02 -17.31 5.02
N HIS A 85 8.43 -16.16 4.68
CA HIS A 85 7.47 -15.47 5.56
C HIS A 85 6.26 -15.04 4.72
N ALA A 86 5.27 -15.91 4.61
CA ALA A 86 4.04 -15.60 3.91
C ALA A 86 3.17 -14.74 4.82
N TRP A 87 3.31 -13.41 4.73
CA TRP A 87 2.32 -12.50 5.30
C TRP A 87 0.95 -12.86 4.75
N ARG A 88 -0.01 -13.16 5.62
CA ARG A 88 -1.37 -13.51 5.23
C ARG A 88 -2.09 -12.29 4.68
N TYR A 89 -1.80 -11.10 5.21
CA TYR A 89 -2.31 -9.83 4.67
C TYR A 89 -1.19 -8.90 4.21
N PRO A 90 -1.39 -8.10 3.15
CA PRO A 90 -0.36 -7.22 2.60
C PRO A 90 0.22 -6.19 3.59
N TYR A 91 -0.53 -5.85 4.64
CA TYR A 91 -0.18 -4.82 5.62
C TYR A 91 0.33 -5.36 6.97
N GLU A 92 0.43 -6.68 7.17
CA GLU A 92 0.80 -7.25 8.47
C GLU A 92 2.16 -6.76 8.99
N ALA A 93 3.16 -6.65 8.11
CA ALA A 93 4.46 -6.13 8.48
C ALA A 93 4.36 -4.69 9.04
N ILE A 94 3.59 -3.83 8.37
CA ILE A 94 3.37 -2.44 8.80
C ILE A 94 2.57 -2.41 10.11
N ARG A 95 1.59 -3.30 10.27
CA ARG A 95 0.81 -3.43 11.51
C ARG A 95 1.72 -3.75 12.71
N VAL A 96 2.65 -4.70 12.56
CA VAL A 96 3.62 -5.04 13.62
C VAL A 96 4.49 -3.83 13.94
N LEU A 97 4.99 -3.13 12.92
CA LEU A 97 5.86 -1.96 13.09
C LEU A 97 5.16 -0.78 13.81
N LEU A 98 3.89 -0.52 13.48
CA LEU A 98 3.11 0.56 14.09
C LEU A 98 2.54 0.19 15.46
N GLY A 99 2.63 -1.08 15.86
CA GLY A 99 2.15 -1.58 17.14
C GLY A 99 0.70 -1.18 17.42
N GLY A 100 0.48 -0.52 18.56
CA GLY A 100 -0.84 -0.12 19.06
C GLY A 100 -1.41 1.19 18.53
N HIS A 101 -0.84 1.79 17.47
CA HIS A 101 -1.32 3.07 16.96
C HIS A 101 -2.83 3.04 16.60
N TRP A 102 -3.62 3.89 17.24
CA TRP A 102 -5.09 3.76 17.24
C TRP A 102 -5.73 3.99 15.86
N LYS A 103 -5.25 4.97 15.07
CA LYS A 103 -5.76 5.21 13.70
C LYS A 103 -5.42 4.05 12.78
N ALA A 104 -4.22 3.49 12.93
CA ALA A 104 -3.80 2.32 12.16
C ALA A 104 -4.68 1.12 12.53
N LYS A 105 -4.98 0.90 13.82
CA LYS A 105 -5.90 -0.13 14.30
C LYS A 105 -7.30 -0.04 13.68
N GLN A 106 -7.83 1.17 13.49
CA GLN A 106 -9.11 1.37 12.80
C GLN A 106 -9.05 0.92 11.33
N LEU A 107 -7.99 1.31 10.59
CA LEU A 107 -7.77 0.88 9.21
C LEU A 107 -7.62 -0.64 9.12
N TRP A 108 -6.84 -1.23 10.02
CA TRP A 108 -6.62 -2.67 10.14
C TRP A 108 -7.92 -3.45 10.35
N ALA A 109 -8.79 -2.99 11.25
CA ALA A 109 -10.07 -3.63 11.47
C ALA A 109 -10.95 -3.65 10.20
N LYS A 110 -10.96 -2.57 9.43
CA LYS A 110 -11.69 -2.47 8.16
C LYS A 110 -11.14 -3.44 7.11
N LEU A 111 -9.83 -3.48 6.94
CA LEU A 111 -9.19 -4.38 5.97
C LEU A 111 -9.32 -5.85 6.40
N ASP A 112 -9.23 -6.16 7.69
CA ASP A 112 -9.44 -7.52 8.21
C ASP A 112 -10.87 -8.00 7.95
N ALA A 113 -11.87 -7.14 8.20
CA ALA A 113 -13.27 -7.43 7.91
C ALA A 113 -13.53 -7.64 6.40
N ARG A 114 -12.77 -6.96 5.53
CA ARG A 114 -12.83 -7.22 4.09
C ARG A 114 -12.21 -8.58 3.74
N CYS A 115 -11.08 -8.91 4.34
CA CYS A 115 -10.39 -10.16 4.05
C CYS A 115 -11.06 -11.40 4.66
N SER A 116 -11.94 -11.23 5.65
CA SER A 116 -12.74 -12.32 6.24
C SER A 116 -13.99 -12.67 5.42
N ARG A 117 -14.30 -11.94 4.34
CA ARG A 117 -15.44 -12.28 3.47
C ARG A 117 -15.25 -13.67 2.81
N PRO A 118 -16.33 -14.43 2.58
CA PRO A 118 -16.27 -15.82 2.12
C PRO A 118 -15.49 -16.00 0.81
N GLU A 119 -15.47 -14.99 -0.06
CA GLU A 119 -14.76 -15.03 -1.33
C GLU A 119 -13.23 -15.12 -1.16
N TYR A 120 -12.69 -14.75 0.01
CA TYR A 120 -11.26 -14.76 0.30
C TYR A 120 -10.84 -15.74 1.41
N LEU A 121 -11.78 -16.38 2.11
CA LEU A 121 -11.55 -17.15 3.34
C LEU A 121 -10.44 -18.21 3.25
N ARG A 122 -10.26 -18.84 2.08
CA ARG A 122 -9.34 -19.97 1.91
C ARG A 122 -7.88 -19.59 2.15
N SER A 123 -7.48 -18.39 1.71
CA SER A 123 -6.19 -17.75 2.01
C SER A 123 -6.13 -16.43 1.21
N PRO A 124 -6.51 -15.29 1.82
CA PRO A 124 -6.47 -14.00 1.15
C PRO A 124 -5.03 -13.76 0.69
N CYS A 125 -4.87 -13.26 -0.53
CA CYS A 125 -3.56 -12.89 -1.08
C CYS A 125 -2.54 -14.03 -1.36
N ALA A 126 -2.79 -15.29 -1.00
CA ALA A 126 -1.84 -16.38 -1.27
C ALA A 126 -2.46 -17.68 -1.82
N GLY A 127 -3.63 -18.09 -1.33
CA GLY A 127 -4.30 -19.35 -1.73
C GLY A 127 -5.74 -19.15 -2.20
N GLY A 128 -6.09 -17.96 -2.67
CA GLY A 128 -7.37 -17.66 -3.30
C GLY A 128 -7.49 -18.23 -4.73
N ARG A 129 -8.61 -17.93 -5.40
CA ARG A 129 -8.96 -18.46 -6.74
C ARG A 129 -7.91 -18.16 -7.82
N PHE A 130 -7.09 -17.12 -7.64
CA PHE A 130 -6.04 -16.71 -8.57
C PHE A 130 -4.63 -16.95 -8.03
N ALA A 131 -4.45 -17.82 -7.03
CA ALA A 131 -3.13 -18.21 -6.54
C ALA A 131 -2.20 -18.66 -7.69
N GLY A 132 -0.95 -18.18 -7.66
CA GLY A 132 0.06 -18.46 -8.69
C GLY A 132 -0.16 -17.75 -10.04
N ARG A 133 -1.27 -17.03 -10.22
CA ARG A 133 -1.53 -16.23 -11.43
C ARG A 133 -0.89 -14.85 -11.30
N ARG A 134 -0.47 -14.31 -12.44
CA ARG A 134 0.05 -12.95 -12.57
C ARG A 134 -0.93 -12.12 -13.39
N ALA A 135 -1.23 -10.92 -12.93
CA ALA A 135 -2.14 -9.98 -13.59
C ALA A 135 -1.45 -8.62 -13.77
N VAL A 136 -1.65 -8.01 -14.93
CA VAL A 136 -1.22 -6.64 -15.20
C VAL A 136 -2.47 -5.78 -15.36
N VAL A 137 -2.60 -4.76 -14.53
CA VAL A 137 -3.66 -3.76 -14.62
C VAL A 137 -3.10 -2.52 -15.30
N VAL A 138 -3.71 -2.12 -16.42
CA VAL A 138 -3.29 -0.93 -17.17
C VAL A 138 -4.23 0.22 -16.82
N GLY A 139 -3.71 1.22 -16.13
CA GLY A 139 -4.41 2.41 -15.66
C GLY A 139 -4.65 2.39 -14.14
N ALA A 140 -4.15 3.42 -13.45
CA ALA A 140 -4.36 3.65 -12.01
C ALA A 140 -5.55 4.59 -11.74
N GLY A 141 -6.58 4.55 -12.59
CA GLY A 141 -7.87 5.19 -12.29
C GLY A 141 -8.62 4.44 -11.18
N PRO A 142 -9.74 5.00 -10.66
CA PRO A 142 -10.51 4.38 -9.57
C PRO A 142 -10.90 2.92 -9.84
N SER A 143 -11.40 2.61 -11.03
CA SER A 143 -11.77 1.25 -11.42
C SER A 143 -10.56 0.30 -11.53
N GLY A 144 -9.44 0.78 -12.07
CA GLY A 144 -8.21 -0.01 -12.19
C GLY A 144 -7.60 -0.35 -10.82
N LEU A 145 -7.48 0.64 -9.93
CA LEU A 145 -7.02 0.41 -8.56
C LEU A 145 -7.97 -0.52 -7.79
N ARG A 146 -9.28 -0.35 -7.94
CA ARG A 146 -10.28 -1.22 -7.32
C ARG A 146 -10.14 -2.67 -7.81
N ALA A 147 -9.93 -2.89 -9.10
CA ALA A 147 -9.68 -4.21 -9.67
C ALA A 147 -8.37 -4.81 -9.18
N ALA A 148 -7.31 -4.00 -9.05
CA ALA A 148 -6.02 -4.45 -8.51
C ALA A 148 -6.15 -4.98 -7.08
N ILE A 149 -6.93 -4.30 -6.24
CA ILE A 149 -7.23 -4.74 -4.86
C ILE A 149 -7.94 -6.10 -4.87
N GLU A 150 -8.99 -6.29 -5.68
CA GLU A 150 -9.71 -7.57 -5.78
C GLU A 150 -8.82 -8.71 -6.23
N LEU A 151 -8.07 -8.49 -7.32
CA LEU A 151 -7.16 -9.49 -7.86
C LEU A 151 -6.13 -9.91 -6.82
N ARG A 152 -5.60 -8.94 -6.06
CA ARG A 152 -4.67 -9.22 -4.98
C ARG A 152 -5.33 -10.03 -3.87
N LEU A 153 -6.52 -9.66 -3.40
CA LEU A 153 -7.24 -10.41 -2.36
C LEU A 153 -7.55 -11.85 -2.79
N LEU A 154 -7.86 -12.06 -4.06
CA LEU A 154 -8.09 -13.38 -4.67
C LEU A 154 -6.80 -14.19 -4.90
N GLY A 155 -5.62 -13.67 -4.55
CA GLY A 155 -4.35 -14.40 -4.58
C GLY A 155 -3.49 -14.18 -5.81
N ALA A 156 -3.88 -13.30 -6.74
CA ALA A 156 -3.03 -12.97 -7.88
C ALA A 156 -1.81 -12.13 -7.45
N GLN A 157 -0.72 -12.27 -8.19
CA GLN A 157 0.36 -11.30 -8.20
C GLN A 157 -0.01 -10.18 -9.18
N VAL A 158 -0.26 -8.99 -8.65
CA VAL A 158 -0.78 -7.86 -9.43
C VAL A 158 0.32 -6.84 -9.68
N THR A 159 0.42 -6.36 -10.91
CA THR A 159 1.27 -5.23 -11.29
C THR A 159 0.41 -4.16 -11.95
N VAL A 160 0.49 -2.93 -11.46
CA VAL A 160 -0.27 -1.79 -12.01
C VAL A 160 0.68 -0.94 -12.85
N LEU A 161 0.25 -0.61 -14.07
CA LEU A 161 0.96 0.29 -14.97
C LEU A 161 0.12 1.57 -15.14
N GLU A 162 0.72 2.72 -14.90
CA GLU A 162 0.10 4.02 -15.13
C GLU A 162 1.07 4.90 -15.93
N ARG A 163 0.52 5.65 -16.89
CA ARG A 163 1.33 6.54 -17.74
C ARG A 163 1.62 7.85 -17.03
N ARG A 164 0.70 8.35 -16.21
CA ARG A 164 0.85 9.61 -15.48
C ARG A 164 1.65 9.42 -14.19
N SER A 165 2.39 10.45 -13.80
CA SER A 165 3.12 10.50 -12.53
C SER A 165 2.34 11.19 -11.40
N SER A 166 1.13 11.70 -11.67
CA SER A 166 0.30 12.40 -10.69
C SER A 166 -1.20 12.27 -11.01
N PHE A 167 -2.03 12.49 -9.99
CA PHE A 167 -3.47 12.64 -10.11
C PHE A 167 -3.83 14.13 -10.14
N THR A 168 -4.39 14.61 -11.25
CA THR A 168 -4.66 16.06 -11.45
C THR A 168 -6.13 16.40 -11.71
N ARG A 169 -6.99 15.39 -11.83
CA ARG A 169 -8.40 15.60 -12.19
C ARG A 169 -9.18 16.07 -10.98
N LEU A 170 -9.81 17.24 -11.08
CA LEU A 170 -10.67 17.82 -10.04
C LEU A 170 -12.17 17.52 -10.25
N ASN A 171 -12.50 16.77 -11.31
CA ASN A 171 -13.89 16.45 -11.64
C ASN A 171 -14.54 15.65 -10.51
N ARG A 172 -15.74 16.09 -10.11
CA ARG A 172 -16.55 15.40 -9.10
C ARG A 172 -17.28 14.21 -9.72
N LEU A 173 -17.26 13.08 -9.03
CA LEU A 173 -17.96 11.87 -9.42
C LEU A 173 -19.16 11.67 -8.49
N HIS A 174 -20.33 11.42 -9.06
CA HIS A 174 -21.46 10.93 -8.29
C HIS A 174 -21.16 9.50 -7.83
N LEU A 175 -21.27 9.25 -6.53
CA LEU A 175 -21.11 7.92 -5.94
C LEU A 175 -22.48 7.37 -5.57
N TRP A 176 -22.80 6.22 -6.13
CA TRP A 176 -23.92 5.43 -5.65
C TRP A 176 -23.70 5.02 -4.20
N HIS A 177 -24.79 4.88 -3.44
CA HIS A 177 -24.73 4.60 -2.01
C HIS A 177 -23.84 3.39 -1.68
N TRP A 178 -24.01 2.27 -2.40
CA TRP A 178 -23.20 1.07 -2.18
C TRP A 178 -21.72 1.26 -2.54
N CYS A 179 -21.39 2.11 -3.53
CA CYS A 179 -20.01 2.47 -3.82
C CYS A 179 -19.39 3.23 -2.65
N GLY A 180 -20.15 4.18 -2.07
CA GLY A 180 -19.74 4.92 -0.89
C GLY A 180 -19.49 4.02 0.32
N GLU A 181 -20.38 3.05 0.57
CA GLU A 181 -20.21 2.07 1.64
C GLU A 181 -19.00 1.15 1.42
N GLU A 182 -18.74 0.71 0.19
CA GLU A 182 -17.56 -0.08 -0.13
C GLU A 182 -16.25 0.72 0.09
N LEU A 183 -16.21 2.01 -0.28
CA LEU A 183 -15.05 2.87 -0.01
C LEU A 183 -14.83 3.08 1.50
N LYS A 184 -15.91 3.30 2.26
CA LYS A 184 -15.84 3.39 3.75
C LYS A 184 -15.35 2.06 4.36
N ALA A 185 -15.81 0.93 3.84
CA ALA A 185 -15.39 -0.40 4.27
C ALA A 185 -13.92 -0.70 3.95
N LEU A 186 -13.34 -0.06 2.93
CA LEU A 186 -11.90 -0.11 2.62
C LEU A 186 -11.08 0.90 3.45
N GLY A 187 -11.71 1.71 4.30
CA GLY A 187 -11.02 2.64 5.19
C GLY A 187 -10.81 4.04 4.60
N ALA A 188 -11.62 4.47 3.62
CA ALA A 188 -11.49 5.81 3.03
C ALA A 188 -11.45 6.93 4.09
N ARG A 189 -12.32 6.88 5.11
CA ARG A 189 -12.31 7.87 6.22
C ARG A 189 -11.06 7.83 7.10
N CYS A 190 -10.34 6.71 7.13
CA CYS A 190 -9.07 6.62 7.84
C CYS A 190 -7.96 7.29 7.03
N LEU A 191 -7.94 7.05 5.72
CA LEU A 191 -6.93 7.53 4.76
C LEU A 191 -7.17 8.94 4.23
N GLU A 192 -8.37 9.47 4.39
CA GLU A 192 -8.75 10.82 4.04
C GLU A 192 -9.72 11.29 5.13
N PRO A 193 -9.19 11.72 6.29
CA PRO A 193 -10.06 12.22 7.34
C PRO A 193 -10.78 13.47 6.83
N PRO A 194 -12.08 13.65 7.13
CA PRO A 194 -12.72 14.92 6.85
C PRO A 194 -11.93 16.05 7.55
N PRO A 195 -11.89 17.27 6.98
CA PRO A 195 -11.42 18.45 7.68
C PRO A 195 -12.11 18.54 9.05
N LEU A 196 -11.38 18.98 10.08
CA LEU A 196 -11.88 19.11 11.45
C LEU A 196 -13.04 20.13 11.56
N ASP A 197 -13.32 20.83 10.47
CA ASP A 197 -14.20 21.98 10.35
C ASP A 197 -15.68 21.60 10.24
N PHE A 198 -16.01 20.30 10.20
CA PHE A 198 -17.38 19.82 10.28
C PHE A 198 -17.71 19.40 11.72
N GLY A 199 -18.03 20.41 12.54
CA GLY A 199 -18.71 20.25 13.83
C GLY A 199 -20.18 19.90 13.66
#